data_AF-A0A238KCR9-F1
#
_entry.id   AF-A0A238KCR9-F1
#
_cell.length_a   1.000
_cell.length_b   1.000
_cell.length_c   1.000
_cell.angle_alpha   90.00
_cell.angle_beta   90.00
_cell.angle_gamma   90.00
#
_symmetry.space_group_name_H-M   'P 1'
#
loop_
_entity.id
_entity.type
_entity.pdbx_description
1 polymer ?
#
loop_
_entity_poly.entity_id
_entity_poly.type
_entity_poly.pdbx_seq_one_letter_code
_entity_poly.pdbx_strand_id
1 'polypeptide(L)'
;MDVLILDFAGAERGFRLRLGEFIDLEEACGTGMGVLYQRFATTSYFASDVMNVLLRGLVGGGMKAVDAKPLVEKQMNSKPLMELAAVATDVILQAMSGIAPDDTTPDGDLDQTIDKGALFHSFAQVGLSPDQVREMRYADFVALIRAAGGKDVQPPSEDEFADMLRDWEDRQG
;
A
#
# COMPACT_ATOMS: atom_id res chain seq x y z
N MET A 1 5.22 -11.20 -4.76
CA MET A 1 5.06 -9.83 -5.26
C MET A 1 4.03 -9.87 -6.37
N ASP A 2 2.85 -9.33 -6.10
CA ASP A 2 1.70 -9.41 -7.01
C ASP A 2 1.85 -8.41 -8.17
N VAL A 3 0.93 -8.43 -9.14
CA VAL A 3 0.91 -7.41 -10.21
C VAL A 3 0.01 -6.27 -9.73
N LEU A 4 0.48 -5.03 -9.84
CA LEU A 4 -0.36 -3.83 -9.66
C LEU A 4 -1.11 -3.57 -10.97
N ILE A 5 -2.44 -3.66 -10.97
CA ILE A 5 -3.26 -3.39 -12.16
C ILE A 5 -3.75 -1.94 -12.09
N LEU A 6 -3.48 -1.14 -13.13
CA LEU A 6 -3.94 0.25 -13.23
C LEU A 6 -4.53 0.52 -14.62
N ASP A 7 -5.49 1.44 -14.70
CA ASP A 7 -5.85 2.04 -15.99
C ASP A 7 -4.69 2.95 -16.42
N PHE A 8 -3.97 2.50 -17.44
CA PHE A 8 -2.89 3.27 -18.04
C PHE A 8 -3.13 3.39 -19.53
N ALA A 9 -3.11 4.61 -20.08
CA ALA A 9 -3.39 4.92 -21.48
C ALA A 9 -4.66 4.24 -22.05
N GLY A 10 -5.75 4.20 -21.28
CA GLY A 10 -7.06 3.73 -21.70
C GLY A 10 -7.21 2.20 -21.74
N ALA A 11 -6.41 1.50 -20.95
CA ALA A 11 -6.50 0.04 -20.79
C ALA A 11 -5.96 -0.37 -19.43
N GLU A 12 -6.52 -1.43 -18.85
CA GLU A 12 -5.95 -2.07 -17.67
C GLU A 12 -4.58 -2.66 -18.01
N ARG A 13 -3.56 -2.29 -17.25
CA ARG A 13 -2.20 -2.77 -17.43
C ARG A 13 -1.57 -3.18 -16.12
N GLY A 14 -0.85 -4.29 -16.19
CA GLY A 14 -0.06 -4.78 -15.09
C GLY A 14 1.28 -4.08 -14.97
N PHE A 15 1.62 -3.69 -13.76
CA PHE A 15 2.92 -3.21 -13.34
C PHE A 15 3.49 -4.14 -12.29
N ARG A 16 4.78 -4.48 -12.42
CA ARG A 16 5.51 -5.25 -11.43
C ARG A 16 7.00 -5.00 -11.60
N LEU A 17 7.70 -4.73 -10.50
CA LEU A 17 9.16 -4.73 -10.46
C LEU A 17 9.61 -6.00 -9.71
N ARG A 18 10.21 -6.98 -10.41
CA ARG A 18 10.84 -8.14 -9.75
C ARG A 18 12.27 -7.75 -9.40
N LEU A 19 12.97 -8.64 -8.72
CA LEU A 19 14.35 -8.38 -8.30
C LEU A 19 15.27 -7.99 -9.49
N GLY A 20 15.08 -8.58 -10.67
CA GLY A 20 15.82 -8.20 -11.88
C GLY A 20 15.54 -6.77 -12.31
N GLU A 21 14.26 -6.40 -12.47
CA GLU A 21 13.86 -5.05 -12.86
C GLU A 21 14.22 -4.00 -11.79
N PHE A 22 14.27 -4.39 -10.52
CA PHE A 22 14.78 -3.59 -9.40
C PHE A 22 16.25 -3.21 -9.63
N ILE A 23 17.10 -4.20 -9.89
CA ILE A 23 18.53 -4.01 -10.14
C ILE A 23 18.72 -3.18 -11.41
N ASP A 24 18.01 -3.51 -12.49
CA ASP A 24 18.06 -2.78 -13.76
C ASP A 24 17.60 -1.32 -13.62
N LEU A 25 16.74 -1.03 -12.64
CA LEU A 25 16.26 0.33 -12.34
C LEU A 25 17.33 1.11 -11.57
N GLU A 26 17.97 0.49 -10.58
CA GLU A 26 19.09 1.11 -9.85
C GLU A 26 20.26 1.45 -10.78
N GLU A 27 20.60 0.53 -11.69
CA GLU A 27 21.64 0.77 -12.71
C GLU A 27 21.26 1.90 -13.66
N ALA A 28 20.01 1.94 -14.14
CA ALA A 28 19.55 2.97 -15.08
C ALA A 28 19.44 4.36 -14.45
N CYS A 29 19.05 4.44 -13.17
CA CYS A 29 18.94 5.70 -12.44
C CYS A 29 20.24 6.11 -11.73
N GLY A 30 21.24 5.22 -11.68
CA GLY A 30 22.52 5.45 -11.00
C GLY A 30 22.38 5.67 -9.49
N THR A 31 21.32 5.14 -8.88
CA THR A 31 21.02 5.36 -7.46
C THR A 31 20.25 4.18 -6.88
N GLY A 32 20.44 3.93 -5.59
CA GLY A 32 19.72 2.85 -4.90
C GLY A 32 18.23 3.16 -4.74
N MET A 33 17.41 2.12 -4.61
CA MET A 33 15.95 2.25 -4.60
C MET A 33 15.40 3.10 -3.47
N GLY A 34 16.03 3.10 -2.29
CA GLY A 34 15.62 3.98 -1.18
C GLY A 34 15.77 5.47 -1.53
N VAL A 35 16.86 5.82 -2.24
CA VAL A 35 17.10 7.20 -2.72
C VAL A 35 16.12 7.54 -3.83
N LEU A 36 15.87 6.61 -4.75
CA LEU A 36 14.89 6.79 -5.81
C LEU A 36 13.50 7.06 -5.21
N TYR A 37 13.03 6.22 -4.29
CA TYR A 37 11.76 6.41 -3.57
C TYR A 37 11.68 7.77 -2.87
N GLN A 38 12.75 8.19 -2.18
CA GLN A 38 12.78 9.51 -1.54
C GLN A 38 12.64 10.65 -2.56
N ARG A 39 13.23 10.52 -3.76
CA ARG A 39 13.05 11.52 -4.83
C ARG A 39 11.60 11.62 -5.29
N PHE A 40 10.93 10.48 -5.46
CA PHE A 40 9.50 10.42 -5.77
C PHE A 40 8.66 11.07 -4.66
N ALA A 41 8.87 10.69 -3.41
CA ALA A 41 8.15 11.23 -2.25
C ALA A 41 8.34 12.75 -2.03
N THR A 42 9.50 13.30 -2.41
CA THR A 42 9.82 14.73 -2.25
C THR A 42 9.67 15.54 -3.53
N THR A 43 9.14 14.94 -4.60
CA THR A 43 8.99 15.57 -5.93
C THR A 43 10.31 16.06 -6.55
N SER A 44 11.45 15.48 -6.15
CA SER A 44 12.80 15.80 -6.67
C SER A 44 13.29 14.81 -7.73
N TYR A 45 12.36 14.08 -8.36
CA TYR A 45 12.64 13.10 -9.41
C TYR A 45 12.92 13.76 -10.77
N PHE A 46 13.70 13.07 -11.60
CA PHE A 46 13.87 13.45 -13.00
C PHE A 46 12.79 12.82 -13.88
N ALA A 47 12.51 13.43 -15.03
CA ALA A 47 11.60 12.82 -16.02
C ALA A 47 12.09 11.45 -16.50
N SER A 48 13.42 11.25 -16.54
CA SER A 48 14.03 9.95 -16.84
C SER A 48 13.75 8.91 -15.76
N ASP A 49 13.64 9.29 -14.49
CA ASP A 49 13.30 8.37 -13.41
C ASP A 49 11.88 7.84 -13.61
N VAL A 50 10.92 8.74 -13.86
CA VAL A 50 9.52 8.39 -14.15
C VAL A 50 9.42 7.44 -15.34
N MET A 51 10.11 7.76 -16.45
CA MET A 51 10.12 6.93 -17.64
C MET A 51 10.68 5.52 -17.37
N ASN A 52 11.79 5.42 -16.64
CA ASN A 52 12.44 4.14 -16.35
C ASN A 52 11.57 3.24 -15.46
N VAL A 53 10.91 3.82 -14.45
CA VAL A 53 10.01 3.10 -13.54
C VAL A 53 8.80 2.55 -14.30
N LEU A 54 8.13 3.40 -15.08
CA LEU A 54 6.94 2.98 -15.85
C LEU A 54 7.27 1.90 -16.87
N LEU A 55 8.39 2.05 -17.59
CA LEU A 55 8.83 1.08 -18.60
C LEU A 55 9.12 -0.28 -17.96
N ARG A 56 9.91 -0.32 -16.89
CA ARG A 56 10.29 -1.56 -16.20
C ARG A 56 9.10 -2.20 -15.50
N GLY A 57 8.23 -1.38 -14.90
CA GLY A 57 6.99 -1.84 -14.28
C GLY A 57 6.09 -2.56 -15.29
N LEU A 58 5.83 -1.96 -16.46
CA LEU A 58 5.03 -2.58 -17.51
C LEU A 58 5.64 -3.89 -18.02
N VAL A 59 6.97 -3.90 -18.21
CA VAL A 59 7.69 -5.10 -18.69
C VAL A 59 7.60 -6.23 -17.66
N GLY A 60 7.88 -5.95 -16.39
CA GLY A 60 7.77 -6.96 -15.33
C GLY A 60 6.32 -7.41 -15.06
N GLY A 61 5.35 -6.56 -15.40
CA GLY A 61 3.90 -6.84 -15.40
C GLY A 61 3.40 -7.64 -16.61
N GLY A 62 4.26 -7.96 -17.59
CA GLY A 62 3.96 -8.88 -18.69
C GLY A 62 3.85 -8.23 -20.07
N MET A 63 4.00 -6.91 -20.19
CA MET A 63 4.05 -6.24 -21.49
C MET A 63 5.41 -6.47 -22.16
N LYS A 64 5.44 -6.65 -23.49
CA LYS A 64 6.73 -6.76 -24.20
C LYS A 64 7.43 -5.40 -24.22
N ALA A 65 8.76 -5.39 -24.01
CA ALA A 65 9.55 -4.16 -24.00
C ALA A 65 9.41 -3.31 -25.28
N VAL A 66 9.25 -3.97 -26.44
CA VAL A 66 9.02 -3.32 -27.74
C VAL A 66 7.70 -2.55 -27.82
N ASP A 67 6.70 -2.96 -27.03
CA ASP A 67 5.39 -2.30 -26.96
C ASP A 67 5.35 -1.26 -25.82
N ALA A 68 6.01 -1.56 -24.70
CA ALA A 68 6.03 -0.69 -23.52
C ALA A 68 6.78 0.63 -23.77
N LYS A 69 7.91 0.61 -24.47
CA LYS A 69 8.72 1.82 -24.74
C LYS A 69 7.95 2.90 -25.51
N PRO A 70 7.40 2.65 -26.72
CA PRO A 70 6.68 3.67 -27.47
C PRO A 70 5.41 4.13 -26.74
N LEU A 71 4.79 3.25 -25.96
CA LEU A 71 3.62 3.59 -25.14
C LEU A 71 3.98 4.60 -24.03
N VAL A 72 5.03 4.33 -23.26
CA VAL A 72 5.50 5.25 -22.21
C VAL A 72 5.97 6.56 -22.81
N GLU A 73 6.74 6.54 -23.91
CA GLU A 73 7.14 7.77 -24.62
C GLU A 73 5.94 8.60 -25.08
N LYS A 74 4.89 7.94 -25.61
CA LYS A 74 3.64 8.62 -25.97
C LYS A 74 2.98 9.25 -24.74
N GLN A 75 2.92 8.56 -23.60
CA GLN A 75 2.34 9.13 -22.38
C GLN A 75 3.17 10.30 -21.85
N MET A 76 4.50 10.19 -21.82
CA MET A 76 5.40 11.28 -21.41
C MET A 76 5.23 12.54 -22.26
N ASN A 77 4.85 12.41 -23.52
CA ASN A 77 4.59 13.55 -24.43
C ASN A 77 3.16 14.10 -24.36
N SER A 78 2.20 13.35 -23.81
CA SER A 78 0.78 13.71 -23.87
C SER A 78 0.12 13.93 -22.51
N LYS A 79 0.78 13.54 -21.40
CA LYS A 79 0.27 13.66 -20.04
C LYS A 79 1.18 14.56 -19.17
N PRO A 80 0.61 15.25 -18.17
CA PRO A 80 1.41 15.96 -17.16
C PRO A 80 2.38 15.00 -16.44
N LEU A 81 3.62 15.43 -16.25
CA LEU A 81 4.65 14.61 -15.59
C LEU A 81 4.24 14.16 -14.18
N MET A 82 3.52 15.02 -13.44
CA MET A 82 3.04 14.72 -12.09
C MET A 82 2.05 13.53 -12.07
N GLU A 83 1.19 13.40 -13.08
CA GLU A 83 0.24 12.28 -13.21
C GLU A 83 1.00 10.96 -13.41
N LEU A 84 2.02 10.99 -14.28
CA LEU A 84 2.88 9.84 -14.55
C LEU A 84 3.77 9.48 -13.36
N ALA A 85 4.23 10.49 -12.62
CA ALA A 85 5.02 10.31 -11.42
C ALA A 85 4.20 9.71 -10.25
N ALA A 86 2.90 10.01 -10.16
CA ALA A 86 2.01 9.36 -9.21
C ALA A 86 1.92 7.85 -9.49
N VAL A 87 1.67 7.45 -10.75
CA VAL A 87 1.69 6.04 -11.17
C VAL A 87 3.03 5.38 -10.85
N ALA A 88 4.14 6.04 -11.18
CA ALA A 88 5.48 5.53 -10.87
C ALA A 88 5.72 5.37 -9.35
N THR A 89 5.17 6.27 -8.53
CA THR A 89 5.26 6.18 -7.06
C THR A 89 4.52 4.94 -6.55
N ASP A 90 3.32 4.66 -7.07
CA ASP A 90 2.55 3.47 -6.71
C ASP A 90 3.31 2.19 -7.08
N VAL A 91 3.93 2.16 -8.27
CA VAL A 91 4.76 1.03 -8.71
C VAL A 91 5.96 0.82 -7.78
N ILE A 92 6.69 1.88 -7.40
CA ILE A 92 7.82 1.78 -6.47
C ILE A 92 7.36 1.33 -5.08
N LEU A 93 6.24 1.88 -4.59
CA LEU A 93 5.72 1.55 -3.28
C LEU A 93 5.27 0.09 -3.21
N GLN A 94 4.57 -0.40 -4.24
CA GLN A 94 4.16 -1.80 -4.37
C GLN A 94 5.37 -2.73 -4.39
N ALA A 95 6.39 -2.33 -5.12
CA ALA A 95 7.65 -3.01 -5.26
C ALA A 95 8.43 -3.08 -3.93
N MET A 96 8.47 -2.01 -3.13
CA MET A 96 9.20 -1.96 -1.86
C MET A 96 8.43 -2.56 -0.67
N SER A 97 7.10 -2.45 -0.67
CA SER A 97 6.27 -2.85 0.46
C SER A 97 5.88 -4.33 0.46
N GLY A 98 6.15 -5.07 -0.62
CA GLY A 98 5.83 -6.50 -0.70
C GLY A 98 4.33 -6.81 -0.71
N ILE A 99 3.48 -5.80 -0.97
CA ILE A 99 2.00 -5.73 -0.96
C ILE A 99 1.41 -5.11 0.32
N ALA A 100 0.51 -4.15 0.11
CA ALA A 100 -0.73 -3.96 0.86
C ALA A 100 -1.83 -3.60 -0.17
N PRO A 101 -3.11 -3.86 0.15
CA PRO A 101 -4.10 -4.35 -0.81
C PRO A 101 -4.64 -3.29 -1.76
N ASP A 102 -5.19 -3.84 -2.83
CA ASP A 102 -6.02 -3.24 -3.86
C ASP A 102 -7.08 -2.28 -3.28
N ASP A 103 -7.22 -1.10 -3.91
CA ASP A 103 -8.37 -0.20 -3.73
C ASP A 103 -9.59 -0.67 -4.55
N THR A 104 -9.58 -1.92 -5.04
CA THR A 104 -10.83 -2.59 -5.39
C THR A 104 -11.45 -3.11 -4.12
N THR A 105 -12.56 -2.51 -3.73
CA THR A 105 -13.49 -3.08 -2.77
C THR A 105 -13.85 -4.49 -3.25
N PRO A 106 -13.45 -5.57 -2.56
CA PRO A 106 -14.05 -6.87 -2.82
C PRO A 106 -15.36 -6.87 -2.02
N ASP A 107 -16.45 -7.19 -2.72
CA ASP A 107 -17.68 -7.63 -2.07
C ASP A 107 -17.32 -8.63 -0.95
N GLY A 108 -17.87 -8.39 0.23
CA GLY A 108 -17.36 -8.94 1.48
C GLY A 108 -17.38 -10.47 1.57
N ASP A 109 -16.50 -10.95 2.44
CA ASP A 109 -16.79 -12.10 3.29
C ASP A 109 -16.21 -11.80 4.70
N LEU A 110 -17.11 -11.74 5.69
CA LEU A 110 -16.92 -11.18 7.04
C LEU A 110 -16.38 -12.18 8.08
N ASP A 111 -15.50 -13.11 7.72
CA ASP A 111 -15.14 -14.21 8.62
C ASP A 111 -13.68 -14.22 9.12
N GLN A 112 -13.06 -13.05 9.26
CA GLN A 112 -11.84 -12.94 10.07
C GLN A 112 -12.20 -12.48 11.49
N THR A 113 -12.55 -13.44 12.34
CA THR A 113 -12.81 -13.18 13.76
C THR A 113 -11.52 -12.78 14.47
N ILE A 114 -11.33 -11.49 14.71
CA ILE A 114 -10.37 -11.01 15.70
C ILE A 114 -10.81 -11.55 17.06
N ASP A 115 -9.90 -12.20 17.80
CA ASP A 115 -10.17 -12.54 19.20
C ASP A 115 -10.21 -11.25 20.03
N LYS A 116 -11.45 -10.88 20.32
CA LYS A 116 -11.86 -9.64 20.94
C LYS A 116 -11.24 -9.45 22.33
N GLY A 117 -11.01 -10.52 23.10
CA GLY A 117 -10.39 -10.45 24.43
C GLY A 117 -8.86 -10.30 24.38
N ALA A 118 -8.23 -10.93 23.39
CA ALA A 118 -6.79 -10.82 23.18
C ALA A 118 -6.36 -9.40 22.74
N LEU A 119 -7.23 -8.70 22.00
CA LEU A 119 -6.99 -7.35 21.52
C LEU A 119 -6.86 -6.33 22.68
N PHE A 120 -7.80 -6.36 23.63
CA PHE A 120 -7.74 -5.47 24.80
C PHE A 120 -6.56 -5.77 25.71
N HIS A 121 -6.20 -7.04 25.89
CA HIS A 121 -4.99 -7.41 26.64
C HIS A 121 -3.72 -6.89 25.98
N SER A 122 -3.65 -6.88 24.65
CA SER A 122 -2.52 -6.33 23.90
C SER A 122 -2.38 -4.82 24.11
N PHE A 123 -3.50 -4.08 24.23
CA PHE A 123 -3.47 -2.64 24.52
C PHE A 123 -3.13 -2.31 25.97
N ALA A 124 -3.59 -3.13 26.92
CA ALA A 124 -3.19 -3.01 28.32
C ALA A 124 -1.67 -3.19 28.49
N GLN A 125 -1.04 -4.07 27.70
CA GLN A 125 0.42 -4.28 27.72
C GLN A 125 1.22 -3.08 27.22
N VAL A 126 0.64 -2.22 26.37
CA VAL A 126 1.26 -0.95 25.94
C VAL A 126 0.80 0.25 26.80
N GLY A 127 0.12 -0.02 27.91
CA GLY A 127 -0.25 1.00 28.91
C GLY A 127 -1.51 1.79 28.59
N LEU A 128 -2.33 1.33 27.64
CA LEU A 128 -3.60 1.96 27.29
C LEU A 128 -4.74 1.27 28.04
N SER A 129 -5.53 2.04 28.80
CA SER A 129 -6.72 1.52 29.46
C SER A 129 -7.91 1.42 28.49
N PRO A 130 -8.88 0.52 28.75
CA PRO A 130 -10.08 0.41 27.92
C PRO A 130 -10.84 1.73 27.76
N ASP A 131 -10.87 2.58 28.80
CA ASP A 131 -11.53 3.88 28.75
C ASP A 131 -10.79 4.88 27.85
N GLN A 132 -9.45 4.84 27.82
CA GLN A 132 -8.68 5.65 26.88
C GLN A 132 -8.86 5.19 25.43
N VAL A 133 -9.08 3.89 25.22
CA VAL A 133 -9.39 3.35 23.90
C VAL A 133 -10.79 3.79 23.45
N ARG A 134 -11.76 3.88 24.37
CA ARG A 134 -13.11 4.40 24.09
C ARG A 134 -13.14 5.88 23.71
N GLU A 135 -12.34 6.70 24.39
CA GLU A 135 -12.29 8.15 24.12
C GLU A 135 -11.44 8.50 22.88
N MET A 136 -10.77 7.51 22.30
CA MET A 136 -9.93 7.68 21.13
C MET A 136 -10.79 7.86 19.87
N ARG A 137 -10.35 8.75 18.97
CA ARG A 137 -11.02 8.85 17.67
C ARG A 137 -10.85 7.53 16.93
N TYR A 138 -11.92 7.10 16.26
CA TYR A 138 -11.97 5.83 15.54
C TYR A 138 -10.78 5.64 14.57
N ALA A 139 -10.37 6.70 13.86
CA ALA A 139 -9.22 6.65 12.96
C ALA A 139 -7.89 6.33 13.67
N ASP A 140 -7.70 6.83 14.88
CA ASP A 140 -6.50 6.60 15.67
C ASP A 140 -6.50 5.16 16.25
N PHE A 141 -7.66 4.63 16.61
CA PHE A 141 -7.84 3.23 17.03
C PHE A 141 -7.56 2.24 15.88
N VAL A 142 -8.04 2.52 14.67
CA VAL A 142 -7.77 1.69 13.48
C VAL A 142 -6.28 1.67 13.14
N ALA A 143 -5.60 2.81 13.25
CA ALA A 143 -4.15 2.88 13.06
C ALA A 143 -3.40 2.02 14.09
N LEU A 144 -3.86 2.02 15.34
CA LEU A 144 -3.30 1.24 16.44
C LEU A 144 -3.50 -0.28 16.25
N ILE A 145 -4.69 -0.72 15.82
CA ILE A 145 -4.95 -2.13 15.48
C ILE A 145 -4.06 -2.60 14.35
N ARG A 146 -3.94 -1.82 13.27
CA ARG A 146 -3.08 -2.16 12.13
C ARG A 146 -1.60 -2.20 12.50
N ALA A 147 -1.19 -1.36 13.46
CA ALA A 147 0.17 -1.36 13.99
C ALA A 147 0.46 -2.58 14.90
N ALA A 148 -0.53 -3.05 15.65
CA ALA A 148 -0.38 -4.16 16.60
C ALA A 148 -0.61 -5.56 15.98
N GLY A 149 -1.57 -5.68 15.05
CA GLY A 149 -2.00 -6.95 14.44
C GLY A 149 -1.46 -7.22 13.03
N GLY A 150 -0.81 -6.24 12.41
CA GLY A 150 -0.44 -6.30 11.00
C GLY A 150 -1.55 -5.77 10.07
N LYS A 151 -1.20 -5.51 8.81
CA LYS A 151 -2.06 -4.79 7.84
C LYS A 151 -3.33 -5.54 7.44
N ASP A 152 -3.38 -6.85 7.66
CA ASP A 152 -4.49 -7.72 7.25
C ASP A 152 -5.59 -7.84 8.32
N VAL A 153 -5.40 -7.22 9.49
CA VAL A 153 -6.35 -7.26 10.60
C VAL A 153 -7.44 -6.21 10.39
N GLN A 154 -8.66 -6.67 10.09
CA GLN A 154 -9.82 -5.79 9.90
C GLN A 154 -10.37 -5.32 11.25
N PRO A 155 -10.36 -4.01 11.55
CA PRO A 155 -10.84 -3.50 12.83
C PRO A 155 -12.33 -3.86 13.04
N PRO A 156 -12.74 -4.22 14.27
CA PRO A 156 -14.13 -4.56 14.57
C PRO A 156 -15.04 -3.34 14.35
N SER A 157 -16.31 -3.59 14.05
CA SER A 157 -17.30 -2.53 13.91
C SER A 157 -17.60 -1.82 15.24
N GLU A 158 -18.21 -0.65 15.19
CA GLU A 158 -18.50 0.18 16.38
C GLU A 158 -19.44 -0.53 17.37
N ASP A 159 -20.45 -1.24 16.85
CA ASP A 159 -21.36 -2.06 17.67
C ASP A 159 -20.63 -3.25 18.31
N GLU A 160 -19.75 -3.91 17.54
CA GLU A 160 -18.94 -5.00 18.07
C GLU A 160 -17.95 -4.52 19.13
N PHE A 161 -17.35 -3.35 18.96
CA PHE A 161 -16.47 -2.73 19.95
C PHE A 161 -17.22 -2.44 21.26
N ALA A 162 -18.44 -1.91 21.18
CA ALA A 162 -19.29 -1.67 22.35
C ALA A 162 -19.70 -2.96 23.08
N ASP A 163 -19.93 -4.05 22.35
CA ASP A 163 -20.22 -5.37 22.92
C ASP A 163 -19.01 -5.97 23.64
N MET A 164 -17.82 -5.85 23.05
CA MET A 164 -16.58 -6.37 23.65
C MET A 164 -16.24 -5.72 24.98
N LEU A 165 -16.50 -4.42 25.07
CA LEU A 165 -16.24 -3.64 26.27
C LEU A 165 -17.17 -4.06 27.41
N ARG A 166 -18.44 -4.34 27.12
CA ARG A 166 -19.40 -4.90 28.08
C ARG A 166 -18.96 -6.28 28.59
N ASP A 167 -18.59 -7.17 27.67
CA ASP A 167 -18.12 -8.52 28.01
C ASP A 167 -16.83 -8.54 28.85
N TRP A 168 -15.96 -7.54 28.69
CA TRP A 168 -14.73 -7.41 29.46
C TRP A 168 -14.98 -6.86 30.86
N GLU A 169 -15.86 -5.85 30.99
CA GLU A 169 -16.28 -5.28 32.28
C GLU A 169 -16.96 -6.33 33.16
N ASP A 170 -17.79 -7.20 32.57
CA ASP A 170 -18.45 -8.31 33.27
C ASP A 170 -17.47 -9.41 33.74
N ARG A 171 -16.26 -9.48 33.18
CA ARG A 171 -15.20 -10.44 33.57
C ARG A 171 -14.22 -9.90 34.61
N GLN A 172 -14.18 -8.59 34.83
CA GLN A 172 -13.28 -7.91 35.78
C GLN A 172 -14.02 -7.35 37.02
N GLY A 173 -15.36 -7.39 37.03
CA GLY A 173 -16.20 -7.23 38.23
C GLY A 173 -16.31 -8.50 39.04
#